data_AF-Q3LUS2-F1
#
_entry.id   AF-Q3LUS2-F1
#
_cell.length_a   1.000
_cell.length_b   1.000
_cell.length_c   1.000
_cell.angle_alpha   90.00
_cell.angle_beta   90.00
_cell.angle_gamma   90.00
#
_symmetry.space_group_name_H-M   'P 1'
#
loop_
_entity.id
_entity.type
_entity.pdbx_description
1 polymer ?
#
loop_
_entity_poly.entity_id
_entity_poly.type
_entity_poly.pdbx_seq_one_letter_code
_entity_poly.pdbx_strand_id
1 'polypeptide(L)'
;PTKIIIKTCGTTQLLKSIRPLIHYACNLGLSLCSCRYTRGTFIFPKAQPSPHTSFKEEVICLEDALPNNLCYRKASVMPSKTTTNSWHVFTASDESHIIPNDHDMYTVEVCMTDLDRVLARKFFLPPGGGNKSGDIAGKEMTKITGIGDINPRAMICDFAFDPCGYSMNGIHNDRYST
;
A
#
# COMPACT_ATOMS: atom_id res chain seq x y z
N PRO A 1 -16.78 10.47 -3.88
CA PRO A 1 -15.62 9.59 -3.59
C PRO A 1 -15.75 8.23 -4.30
N THR A 2 -14.96 7.98 -5.35
CA THR A 2 -15.07 6.81 -6.25
C THR A 2 -13.82 5.92 -6.29
N LYS A 3 -12.85 6.15 -5.39
CA LYS A 3 -11.56 5.45 -5.35
C LYS A 3 -11.28 4.93 -3.94
N ILE A 4 -10.81 3.69 -3.85
CA ILE A 4 -10.34 3.05 -2.61
C ILE A 4 -8.90 2.60 -2.83
N ILE A 5 -8.05 2.81 -1.82
CA ILE A 5 -6.66 2.35 -1.80
C ILE A 5 -6.45 1.64 -0.48
N ILE A 6 -5.93 0.42 -0.54
CA ILE A 6 -5.63 -0.39 0.63
C ILE A 6 -4.21 -0.89 0.50
N LYS A 7 -3.39 -0.64 1.52
CA LYS A 7 -2.02 -1.11 1.64
C LYS A 7 -1.89 -1.87 2.95
N THR A 8 -1.35 -3.08 2.87
CA THR A 8 -1.17 -3.96 4.03
C THR A 8 0.24 -4.52 4.05
N CYS A 9 0.71 -4.94 5.23
CA CYS A 9 1.98 -5.62 5.41
C CYS A 9 1.81 -6.95 6.17
N GLY A 10 2.92 -7.58 6.51
CA GLY A 10 2.92 -8.87 7.22
C GLY A 10 2.38 -10.01 6.35
N THR A 11 1.43 -10.76 6.91
CA THR A 11 0.80 -11.93 6.27
C THR A 11 -0.69 -11.70 5.95
N THR A 12 -1.10 -10.42 5.88
CA THR A 12 -2.49 -10.04 5.60
C THR A 12 -2.92 -10.52 4.21
N GLN A 13 -4.09 -11.16 4.13
CA GLN A 13 -4.62 -11.73 2.88
C GLN A 13 -5.44 -10.70 2.10
N LEU A 14 -4.78 -9.64 1.64
CA LEU A 14 -5.41 -8.46 1.04
C LEU A 14 -6.42 -8.78 -0.07
N LEU A 15 -6.11 -9.73 -0.96
CA LEU A 15 -6.99 -10.05 -2.10
C LEU A 15 -8.36 -10.61 -1.69
N LYS A 16 -8.50 -11.13 -0.46
CA LYS A 16 -9.80 -11.56 0.07
C LYS A 16 -10.78 -10.40 0.29
N SER A 17 -10.30 -9.16 0.32
CA SER A 17 -11.16 -7.97 0.44
C SER A 17 -11.88 -7.59 -0.86
N ILE A 18 -11.43 -8.07 -2.03
CA ILE A 18 -11.93 -7.62 -3.33
C ILE A 18 -13.42 -7.91 -3.52
N ARG A 19 -13.85 -9.16 -3.28
CA ARG A 19 -15.27 -9.54 -3.45
C ARG A 19 -16.20 -8.75 -2.52
N PRO A 20 -15.93 -8.66 -1.20
CA PRO A 20 -16.71 -7.79 -0.31
C PRO A 20 -16.77 -6.33 -0.77
N LEU A 21 -15.64 -5.76 -1.20
CA LEU A 21 -15.60 -4.35 -1.64
C LEU A 21 -16.43 -4.11 -2.90
N ILE A 22 -16.35 -5.02 -3.89
CA ILE A 22 -17.18 -4.95 -5.09
C ILE A 22 -18.67 -5.06 -4.72
N HIS A 23 -19.03 -6.00 -3.84
CA HIS A 23 -20.40 -6.17 -3.39
C HIS A 23 -20.96 -4.89 -2.74
N TYR A 24 -20.22 -4.28 -1.82
CA TYR A 24 -20.65 -3.04 -1.19
C TYR A 24 -20.68 -1.85 -2.16
N ALA A 25 -19.76 -1.78 -3.12
CA ALA A 25 -19.80 -0.76 -4.16
C ALA A 25 -21.07 -0.88 -5.02
N CYS A 26 -21.46 -2.09 -5.42
CA CYS A 26 -22.70 -2.33 -6.17
C CYS A 26 -23.94 -1.90 -5.38
N ASN A 27 -23.98 -2.14 -4.06
CA ASN A 27 -25.08 -1.69 -3.20
C ASN A 27 -25.20 -0.16 -3.12
N LEU A 28 -24.12 0.57 -3.42
CA LEU A 28 -24.10 2.03 -3.54
C LEU A 28 -24.38 2.52 -4.97
N GLY A 29 -24.73 1.63 -5.91
CA GLY A 29 -24.92 1.95 -7.31
C GLY A 29 -23.62 2.25 -8.07
N LEU A 30 -22.47 1.83 -7.54
CA LEU A 30 -21.16 1.99 -8.17
C LEU A 30 -20.76 0.72 -8.91
N SER A 31 -20.14 0.89 -10.08
CA SER A 31 -19.52 -0.20 -10.84
C SER A 31 -18.01 -0.04 -10.80
N LEU A 32 -17.30 -1.15 -10.61
CA LEU A 32 -15.84 -1.13 -10.72
C LEU A 32 -15.45 -0.86 -12.17
N CYS A 33 -14.58 0.13 -12.39
CA CYS A 33 -14.06 0.51 -13.71
C CYS A 33 -12.57 0.24 -13.88
N SER A 34 -11.82 0.19 -12.77
CA SER A 34 -10.37 -0.02 -12.76
C SER A 34 -9.92 -0.70 -11.47
N CYS A 35 -8.94 -1.60 -11.60
CA CYS A 35 -8.25 -2.25 -10.50
C CYS A 35 -6.74 -2.25 -10.77
N ARG A 36 -5.95 -1.86 -9.77
CA ARG A 36 -4.50 -1.99 -9.79
C ARG A 36 -4.03 -2.65 -8.50
N TYR A 37 -3.33 -3.77 -8.65
CA TYR A 37 -2.66 -4.48 -7.57
C TYR A 37 -1.15 -4.42 -7.80
N THR A 38 -0.42 -3.92 -6.80
CA THR A 38 1.04 -3.85 -6.85
C THR A 38 1.64 -4.38 -5.56
N ARG A 39 2.80 -5.03 -5.67
CA ARG A 39 3.67 -5.32 -4.53
C ARG A 39 5.12 -5.50 -4.93
N GLY A 40 6.03 -5.21 -4.01
CA GLY A 40 7.43 -5.61 -4.13
C GLY A 40 7.62 -7.13 -3.97
N THR A 41 8.84 -7.59 -4.23
CA THR A 41 9.28 -8.94 -3.83
C THR A 41 9.19 -9.09 -2.31
N PHE A 42 8.61 -10.20 -1.85
CA PHE A 42 8.60 -10.52 -0.42
C PHE A 42 10.00 -10.89 0.07
N ILE A 43 10.37 -10.41 1.26
CA ILE A 43 11.61 -10.84 1.94
C ILE A 43 11.47 -12.31 2.39
N PHE A 44 10.27 -12.71 2.84
CA PHE A 44 9.96 -14.07 3.31
C PHE A 44 8.77 -14.67 2.54
N PRO A 45 8.94 -15.03 1.25
CA PRO A 45 7.83 -15.50 0.41
C PRO A 45 7.18 -16.77 0.94
N LYS A 46 7.95 -17.68 1.55
CA LYS A 46 7.44 -18.94 2.13
C LYS A 46 6.51 -18.75 3.34
N ALA A 47 6.53 -17.56 3.96
CA ALA A 47 5.65 -17.25 5.09
C ALA A 47 4.28 -16.69 4.64
N GLN A 48 4.12 -16.38 3.35
CA GLN A 48 2.89 -15.78 2.85
C GLN A 48 1.78 -16.83 2.72
N PRO A 49 0.58 -16.59 3.29
CA PRO A 49 -0.55 -17.48 3.13
C PRO A 49 -1.16 -17.33 1.73
N SER A 50 -1.94 -18.34 1.31
CA SER A 50 -2.77 -18.22 0.10
C SER A 50 -3.72 -17.00 0.20
N PRO A 51 -3.91 -16.23 -0.89
CA PRO A 51 -3.42 -16.44 -2.26
C PRO A 51 -2.04 -15.84 -2.56
N HIS A 52 -1.31 -15.35 -1.55
CA HIS A 52 -0.07 -14.59 -1.71
C HIS A 52 1.21 -15.44 -1.78
N THR A 53 1.08 -16.74 -2.04
CA THR A 53 2.23 -17.68 -2.10
C THR A 53 3.09 -17.48 -3.36
N SER A 54 2.51 -16.94 -4.44
CA SER A 54 3.23 -16.56 -5.66
C SER A 54 2.45 -15.51 -6.45
N PHE A 55 3.13 -14.78 -7.34
CA PHE A 55 2.43 -13.82 -8.21
C PHE A 55 1.43 -14.47 -9.15
N LYS A 56 1.70 -15.71 -9.57
CA LYS A 56 0.76 -16.48 -10.41
C LYS A 56 -0.56 -16.74 -9.69
N GLU A 57 -0.50 -17.18 -8.44
CA GLU A 57 -1.70 -17.42 -7.61
C GLU A 57 -2.49 -16.13 -7.34
N GLU A 58 -1.78 -15.02 -7.12
CA GLU A 58 -2.40 -13.71 -6.97
C GLU A 58 -3.15 -13.27 -8.24
N VAL A 59 -2.55 -13.47 -9.42
CA VAL A 59 -3.19 -13.17 -10.71
C VAL A 59 -4.43 -14.04 -10.93
N ILE A 60 -4.36 -15.34 -10.65
CA ILE A 60 -5.53 -16.23 -10.73
C ILE A 60 -6.65 -15.73 -9.81
N CYS A 61 -6.31 -15.42 -8.55
CA CYS A 61 -7.28 -14.89 -7.58
C CYS A 61 -7.92 -13.58 -8.05
N LEU A 62 -7.14 -12.68 -8.65
CA LEU A 62 -7.62 -11.41 -9.21
C LEU A 62 -8.53 -11.64 -10.42
N GLU A 63 -8.12 -12.49 -11.36
CA GLU A 63 -8.91 -12.77 -12.57
C GLU A 63 -10.26 -13.41 -12.25
N ASP A 64 -10.31 -14.30 -11.25
CA ASP A 64 -11.53 -14.94 -10.76
C ASP A 64 -12.44 -13.97 -9.98
N ALA A 65 -11.87 -12.98 -9.30
CA ALA A 65 -12.61 -12.06 -8.43
C ALA A 65 -13.17 -10.85 -9.18
N LEU A 66 -12.51 -10.41 -10.26
CA LEU A 66 -12.86 -9.19 -10.97
C LEU A 66 -13.97 -9.40 -12.01
N PRO A 67 -14.90 -8.44 -12.15
CA PRO A 67 -16.01 -8.55 -13.09
C PRO A 67 -15.53 -8.48 -14.55
N ASN A 68 -16.35 -9.04 -15.44
CA ASN A 68 -16.00 -9.20 -16.86
C ASN A 68 -15.87 -7.88 -17.63
N ASN A 69 -16.47 -6.79 -17.14
CA ASN A 69 -16.36 -5.48 -17.78
C ASN A 69 -14.93 -4.90 -17.71
N LEU A 70 -14.11 -5.34 -16.75
CA LEU A 70 -12.68 -5.03 -16.74
C LEU A 70 -11.92 -5.99 -17.66
N CYS A 71 -12.12 -5.85 -18.96
CA CYS A 71 -11.56 -6.77 -19.97
C CYS A 71 -10.09 -6.48 -20.31
N TYR A 72 -9.59 -5.26 -20.09
CA TYR A 72 -8.19 -4.90 -20.36
C TYR A 72 -7.32 -5.27 -19.17
N ARG A 73 -6.90 -6.53 -19.13
CA ARG A 73 -6.12 -7.11 -18.03
C ARG A 73 -4.66 -7.28 -18.44
N LYS A 74 -3.73 -6.95 -17.55
CA LYS A 74 -2.29 -7.16 -17.74
C LYS A 74 -1.62 -7.47 -16.42
N ALA A 75 -0.85 -8.55 -16.40
CA ALA A 75 0.09 -8.88 -15.34
C ALA A 75 1.52 -8.70 -15.84
N SER A 76 2.38 -8.08 -15.03
CA SER A 76 3.78 -7.88 -15.37
C SER A 76 4.65 -7.91 -14.12
N VAL A 77 5.88 -8.38 -14.29
CA VAL A 77 6.93 -8.29 -13.28
C VAL A 77 7.98 -7.34 -13.81
N MET A 78 8.23 -6.26 -13.09
CA MET A 78 9.22 -5.24 -13.40
C MET A 78 10.47 -5.50 -12.56
N PRO A 79 11.50 -6.17 -13.10
CA PRO A 79 12.72 -6.46 -12.36
C PRO A 79 13.55 -5.20 -12.16
N SER A 80 14.21 -5.09 -11.01
CA SER A 80 15.31 -4.16 -10.83
C SER A 80 16.50 -4.59 -11.69
N LYS A 81 17.25 -3.62 -12.23
CA LYS A 81 18.49 -3.89 -12.96
C LYS A 81 19.66 -4.25 -12.04
N THR A 82 19.59 -3.86 -10.78
CA THR A 82 20.72 -3.87 -9.84
C THR A 82 20.51 -4.79 -8.64
N THR A 83 19.27 -5.20 -8.37
CA THR A 83 18.92 -6.05 -7.22
C THR A 83 18.05 -7.21 -7.67
N THR A 84 17.94 -8.25 -6.86
CA THR A 84 17.00 -9.35 -7.08
C THR A 84 15.52 -8.97 -6.83
N ASN A 85 15.26 -7.74 -6.38
CA ASN A 85 13.92 -7.23 -6.16
C ASN A 85 13.22 -6.92 -7.49
N SER A 86 11.91 -7.17 -7.51
CA SER A 86 11.02 -6.88 -8.62
C SER A 86 9.72 -6.25 -8.11
N TRP A 87 9.09 -5.43 -8.94
CA TRP A 87 7.74 -4.96 -8.71
C TRP A 87 6.75 -5.83 -9.48
N HIS A 88 5.80 -6.42 -8.80
CA HIS A 88 4.75 -7.24 -9.40
C HIS A 88 3.52 -6.36 -9.58
N VAL A 89 3.00 -6.28 -10.79
CA VAL A 89 1.95 -5.35 -11.19
C VAL A 89 0.86 -6.10 -11.92
N PHE A 90 -0.36 -6.03 -11.40
CA PHE A 90 -1.57 -6.42 -12.12
C PHE A 90 -2.45 -5.18 -12.30
N THR A 91 -2.97 -5.00 -13.51
CA THR A 91 -3.92 -3.95 -13.86
C THR A 91 -5.10 -4.55 -14.60
N ALA A 92 -6.30 -4.04 -14.33
CA ALA A 92 -7.51 -4.35 -15.07
C ALA A 92 -8.37 -3.08 -15.22
N SER A 93 -8.91 -2.82 -16.40
CA SER A 93 -9.79 -1.67 -16.64
C SER A 93 -10.87 -1.96 -17.66
N ASP A 94 -11.93 -1.16 -17.66
CA ASP A 94 -12.89 -1.08 -18.77
C ASP A 94 -12.39 -0.13 -19.89
N GLU A 95 -13.18 -0.01 -20.96
CA GLU A 95 -12.88 0.85 -22.12
C GLU A 95 -12.70 2.33 -21.76
N SER A 96 -13.46 2.82 -20.77
CA SER A 96 -13.47 4.25 -20.40
C SER A 96 -12.18 4.71 -19.71
N HIS A 97 -11.37 3.78 -19.21
CA HIS A 97 -10.14 4.05 -18.46
C HIS A 97 -8.84 3.67 -19.21
N ILE A 98 -8.93 3.30 -20.49
CA ILE A 98 -7.72 3.08 -21.32
C ILE A 98 -7.11 4.41 -21.76
N ILE A 99 -7.95 5.42 -22.02
CA ILE A 99 -7.50 6.72 -22.52
C ILE A 99 -6.98 7.53 -21.32
N PRO A 100 -5.71 7.96 -21.34
CA PRO A 100 -5.19 8.85 -20.31
C PRO A 100 -6.03 10.12 -20.27
N ASN A 101 -6.64 10.43 -19.13
CA ASN A 101 -7.27 11.73 -18.91
C ASN A 101 -6.17 12.77 -18.64
N ASP A 102 -6.36 14.00 -19.12
CA ASP A 102 -5.42 15.15 -19.03
C ASP A 102 -5.04 15.57 -17.58
N HIS A 103 -5.63 14.93 -16.57
CA HIS A 103 -5.23 15.05 -15.17
C HIS A 103 -4.36 13.87 -14.77
N ASP A 104 -3.07 13.95 -15.06
CA ASP A 104 -2.10 12.92 -14.69
C ASP A 104 -2.04 12.74 -13.17
N MET A 105 -2.72 11.72 -12.66
CA MET A 105 -2.54 11.25 -11.28
C MET A 105 -1.27 10.42 -11.19
N TYR A 106 -0.23 10.99 -10.61
CA TYR A 106 1.01 10.27 -10.34
C TYR A 106 0.94 9.49 -9.02
N THR A 107 1.39 8.25 -9.04
CA THR A 107 1.66 7.46 -7.82
C THR A 107 3.15 7.18 -7.75
N VAL A 108 3.80 7.59 -6.67
CA VAL A 108 5.20 7.27 -6.40
C VAL A 108 5.25 6.29 -5.23
N GLU A 109 5.89 5.14 -5.45
CA GLU A 109 6.12 4.13 -4.42
C GLU A 109 7.61 3.95 -4.23
N VAL A 110 8.10 4.11 -2.99
CA VAL A 110 9.51 3.91 -2.64
C VAL A 110 9.59 2.79 -1.61
N CYS A 111 10.30 1.71 -1.94
CA CYS A 111 10.57 0.60 -1.03
C CYS A 111 12.05 0.63 -0.64
N MET A 112 12.32 0.74 0.66
CA MET A 112 13.67 0.87 1.20
C MET A 112 13.97 -0.32 2.13
N THR A 113 15.10 -0.97 1.90
CA THR A 113 15.67 -1.99 2.80
C THR A 113 17.02 -1.53 3.30
N ASP A 114 17.58 -2.24 4.27
CA ASP A 114 18.94 -1.99 4.78
C ASP A 114 19.14 -0.55 5.27
N LEU A 115 18.09 -0.01 5.91
CA LEU A 115 18.08 1.33 6.48
C LEU A 115 19.24 1.52 7.47
N ASP A 116 19.78 2.74 7.52
CA ASP A 116 20.82 3.10 8.47
C ASP A 116 20.36 2.78 9.91
N ARG A 117 21.21 2.07 10.66
CA ARG A 117 20.86 1.56 11.98
C ARG A 117 20.66 2.67 13.02
N VAL A 118 21.36 3.79 12.88
CA VAL A 118 21.25 4.94 13.80
C VAL A 118 19.92 5.66 13.56
N LEU A 119 19.55 5.86 12.29
CA LEU A 119 18.26 6.46 11.93
C LEU A 119 17.09 5.54 12.25
N ALA A 120 17.20 4.24 11.95
CA ALA A 120 16.14 3.27 12.20
C ALA A 120 15.79 3.10 13.69
N ARG A 121 16.76 3.30 14.59
CA ARG A 121 16.55 3.28 16.05
C ARG A 121 15.53 4.31 16.54
N LYS A 122 15.29 5.39 15.77
CA LYS A 122 14.28 6.41 16.12
C LYS A 122 12.84 5.88 16.05
N PHE A 123 12.62 4.69 15.47
CA PHE A 123 11.31 4.03 15.39
C PHE A 123 11.11 2.94 16.46
N PHE A 124 11.92 2.95 17.52
CA PHE A 124 11.75 2.09 18.69
C PHE A 124 11.18 2.89 19.85
N LEU A 125 10.28 2.27 20.61
CA LEU A 125 9.89 2.84 21.89
C LEU A 125 11.08 2.73 22.88
N PRO A 126 11.31 3.75 23.72
CA PRO A 126 12.34 3.68 24.75
C PRO A 126 12.05 2.54 25.74
N PRO A 127 13.08 1.88 26.30
CA PRO A 127 12.90 0.91 27.39
C PRO A 127 12.15 1.55 28.57
N GLY A 128 11.04 0.94 29.02
CA GLY A 128 10.17 1.52 30.06
C GLY A 128 9.23 2.63 29.59
N GLY A 129 9.24 2.97 28.29
CA GLY A 129 8.38 3.96 27.65
C GLY A 129 6.94 3.50 27.38
N GLY A 130 6.55 2.30 27.83
CA GLY A 130 5.23 1.69 27.62
C GLY A 130 4.04 2.44 28.25
N ASN A 131 4.29 3.56 28.95
CA ASN A 131 3.23 4.40 29.51
C ASN A 131 2.67 5.44 28.51
N LYS A 132 3.30 5.65 27.34
CA LYS A 132 2.78 6.56 26.32
C LYS A 132 1.88 5.79 25.34
N SER A 133 0.76 6.41 24.93
CA SER A 133 -0.05 5.85 23.85
C SER A 133 0.69 5.91 22.52
N GLY A 134 0.32 5.02 21.59
CA GLY A 134 0.88 4.98 20.24
C GLY A 134 0.73 6.30 19.48
N ASP A 135 -0.35 7.06 19.71
CA ASP A 135 -0.55 8.38 19.09
C ASP A 135 0.45 9.43 19.60
N ILE A 136 0.76 9.44 20.90
CA ILE A 136 1.72 10.39 21.48
C ILE A 136 3.13 10.05 21.01
N ALA A 137 3.49 8.76 21.07
CA ALA A 137 4.79 8.29 20.61
C ALA A 137 4.96 8.46 19.09
N GLY A 138 3.88 8.27 18.31
CA GLY A 138 3.86 8.51 16.86
C GLY A 138 4.26 9.94 16.50
N LYS A 139 3.63 10.94 17.14
CA LYS A 139 3.99 12.36 16.96
C LYS A 139 5.43 12.67 17.30
N GLU A 140 5.96 12.05 18.35
CA GLU A 140 7.37 12.18 18.72
C GLU A 140 8.28 11.60 17.62
N MET A 141 7.97 10.39 17.13
CA MET A 141 8.71 9.74 16.03
C MET A 141 8.68 10.61 14.76
N THR A 142 7.53 11.14 14.36
CA THR A 142 7.39 12.06 13.20
C THR A 142 8.33 13.25 13.31
N LYS A 143 8.40 13.86 14.50
CA LYS A 143 9.23 15.04 14.76
C LYS A 143 10.72 14.71 14.75
N ILE A 144 11.16 13.68 15.46
CA ILE A 144 12.61 13.37 15.60
C ILE A 144 13.23 12.77 14.34
N THR A 145 12.41 12.18 13.47
CA THR A 145 12.84 11.59 12.21
C THR A 145 12.87 12.59 11.06
N GLY A 146 12.17 13.74 11.20
CA GLY A 146 12.01 14.72 10.14
C GLY A 146 10.99 14.32 9.07
N ILE A 147 10.19 13.27 9.30
CA ILE A 147 9.14 12.85 8.35
C ILE A 147 8.13 13.98 8.11
N GLY A 148 7.83 14.77 9.14
CA GLY A 148 6.96 15.95 9.02
C GLY A 148 7.45 16.98 8.01
N ASP A 149 8.76 17.03 7.74
CA ASP A 149 9.38 18.01 6.86
C ASP A 149 9.36 17.59 5.38
N ILE A 150 9.01 16.33 5.06
CA ILE A 150 8.86 15.85 3.68
C ILE A 150 7.74 16.61 2.95
N ASN A 151 6.63 16.86 3.65
CA ASN A 151 5.58 17.76 3.21
C ASN A 151 5.03 18.53 4.41
N PRO A 152 5.59 19.72 4.71
CA PRO A 152 5.21 20.51 5.89
C PRO A 152 3.76 21.00 5.89
N ARG A 153 3.06 20.88 4.74
CA ARG A 153 1.65 21.28 4.60
C ARG A 153 0.67 20.12 4.78
N ALA A 154 1.16 18.89 4.94
CA ALA A 154 0.30 17.74 5.16
C ALA A 154 -0.20 17.70 6.60
N MET A 155 -1.48 17.39 6.76
CA MET A 155 -2.02 16.90 8.02
C MET A 155 -1.59 15.45 8.19
N ILE A 156 -0.86 15.16 9.26
CA ILE A 156 -0.30 13.84 9.56
C ILE A 156 -1.14 13.14 10.63
N CYS A 157 -1.46 11.88 10.37
CA CYS A 157 -2.03 10.93 11.33
C CYS A 157 -1.01 9.82 11.53
N ASP A 158 -0.22 9.92 12.59
CA ASP A 158 0.91 9.05 12.91
C ASP A 158 0.62 8.12 14.08
N PHE A 159 1.26 6.95 14.10
CA PHE A 159 1.09 5.95 15.14
C PHE A 159 2.38 5.15 15.34
N ALA A 160 2.81 5.01 16.59
CA ALA A 160 3.92 4.15 16.98
C ALA A 160 3.42 2.80 17.52
N PHE A 161 4.11 1.73 17.13
CA PHE A 161 3.84 0.35 17.56
C PHE A 161 4.85 -0.10 18.62
N ASP A 162 4.45 -1.11 19.41
CA ASP A 162 5.26 -1.70 20.48
C ASP A 162 5.83 -3.07 20.05
N PRO A 163 7.11 -3.36 20.32
CA PRO A 163 8.14 -2.49 20.91
C PRO A 163 8.76 -1.50 19.92
N CYS A 164 8.48 -1.69 18.63
CA CYS A 164 8.94 -0.82 17.56
C CYS A 164 7.98 -0.84 16.39
N GLY A 165 8.19 0.12 15.49
CA GLY A 165 7.38 0.31 14.32
C GLY A 165 6.66 1.65 14.35
N TYR A 166 6.42 2.17 13.16
CA TYR A 166 5.76 3.44 12.95
C TYR A 166 4.99 3.38 11.64
N SER A 167 3.82 4.00 11.61
CA SER A 167 3.06 4.22 10.39
C SER A 167 2.43 5.60 10.46
N MET A 168 2.23 6.22 9.30
CA MET A 168 1.50 7.46 9.20
C MET A 168 0.67 7.50 7.93
N ASN A 169 -0.33 8.37 7.93
CA ASN A 169 -0.99 8.87 6.74
C ASN A 169 -0.84 10.39 6.71
N GLY A 170 -0.59 10.95 5.53
CA GLY A 170 -0.54 12.39 5.28
C GLY A 170 -1.60 12.79 4.26
N ILE A 171 -2.30 13.90 4.49
CA ILE A 171 -3.25 14.48 3.54
C ILE A 171 -2.93 15.97 3.34
N HIS A 172 -2.85 16.41 2.08
CA HIS A 172 -2.73 17.82 1.70
C HIS A 172 -3.57 18.08 0.45
N ASN A 173 -4.72 18.73 0.62
CA ASN A 173 -5.74 18.91 -0.42
C ASN A 173 -6.19 17.57 -1.02
N ASP A 174 -6.02 17.40 -2.33
CA ASP A 174 -6.34 16.21 -3.12
C ASP A 174 -5.20 15.16 -3.12
N ARG A 175 -4.11 15.41 -2.40
CA ARG A 175 -2.92 14.55 -2.33
C ARG A 175 -2.87 13.78 -1.02
N TYR A 176 -2.38 12.55 -1.08
CA TYR A 176 -2.18 11.68 0.07
C TYR A 176 -0.78 11.05 0.06
N SER A 177 -0.29 10.69 1.24
CA SER A 177 0.94 9.92 1.47
C SER A 177 0.74 8.95 2.63
N THR A 178 1.58 7.91 2.70
CA THR A 178 1.64 6.95 3.81
C THR A 178 3.06 6.44 3.98
#